data_AF-A0AAE1JKC5-F1
#
_entry.id   AF-A0AAE1JKC5-F1
#
_cell.length_a   1.000
_cell.length_b   1.000
_cell.length_c   1.000
_cell.angle_alpha   90.00
_cell.angle_beta   90.00
_cell.angle_gamma   90.00
#
_symmetry.space_group_name_H-M   'P 1'
#
loop_
_entity.id
_entity.type
_entity.pdbx_description
1 polymer ?
#
loop_
_entity_poly.entity_id
_entity_poly.type
_entity_poly.pdbx_seq_one_letter_code
_entity_poly.pdbx_strand_id
1 'polypeptide(L)'
;MEWRAGVAWIWCLLVVWAALPCHGDVHRKFVALRQKSTGTSLSMVGGSNSSSSNSTYAVILDGGSTGTRIHVFRFNQSLQLVNIDDGFEYYYKVTPGLSSYADNPEGAAESVMTLLAKAESVVPEEYQSVTPLRLGATAGLRSLSSNASTLILDAIREAVKSNTSFVVESDDDIAILSGNQEGYYLWVTVNYLLNKLGEEYADTIGVADMGGGSVQMAYAISEDVAANAPSYAPNGDAYVTKIYLGGSTYHIYVHSYLNFGKEASRAAILNLTGDSENPCVLTGFNGTYEYGDVEYTASGPANRSSYEECRNTVLNLFDFNTTCAHKNCTFAGVWNGGGGPGQTNLYLATSFYYLAVDAGFADSNKTSSQVRLIDYKIAAELACKSTYEEAETLFPLNDEDVLAYTCMDLVYQYTLLVDAFGLDPWEVVTVVSEIDYEGSSLDASWALGSAIEAVSSLSTFRRLMHVA
;
A
#
# COMPACT_ATOMS: atom_id res chain seq x y z
N MET A 1 27.18 48.67 23.27
CA MET A 1 27.98 49.76 22.65
C MET A 1 29.28 49.87 23.41
N GLU A 2 30.43 49.59 22.80
CA GLU A 2 31.72 50.19 23.15
C GLU A 2 32.75 49.86 22.06
N TRP A 3 33.79 50.67 21.92
CA TRP A 3 34.66 50.75 20.74
C TRP A 3 35.97 49.95 20.90
N ARG A 4 36.51 49.42 19.78
CA ARG A 4 37.91 49.68 19.37
C ARG A 4 38.22 49.26 17.92
N ALA A 5 38.99 50.10 17.24
CA ALA A 5 39.62 49.86 15.93
C ALA A 5 40.86 48.94 16.08
N GLY A 6 41.46 48.36 15.03
CA GLY A 6 41.17 48.39 13.59
C GLY A 6 42.42 47.98 12.77
N VAL A 7 42.49 48.43 11.51
CA VAL A 7 43.63 48.33 10.55
C VAL A 7 43.78 46.99 9.79
N ALA A 8 43.71 47.09 8.46
CA ALA A 8 44.01 46.04 7.49
C ALA A 8 45.41 46.24 6.87
N TRP A 9 46.04 45.16 6.40
CA TRP A 9 47.11 45.21 5.39
C TRP A 9 46.94 44.09 4.36
N ILE A 10 46.95 44.49 3.09
CA ILE A 10 46.96 43.64 1.89
C ILE A 10 48.42 43.36 1.52
N TRP A 11 48.76 42.17 1.02
CA TRP A 11 49.75 42.01 -0.07
C TRP A 11 49.45 40.77 -0.92
N CYS A 12 49.52 40.93 -2.23
CA CYS A 12 49.19 39.91 -3.24
C CYS A 12 50.34 38.94 -3.51
N LEU A 13 50.05 37.81 -4.19
CA LEU A 13 50.81 37.40 -5.38
C LEU A 13 50.03 36.41 -6.26
N LEU A 14 49.97 36.73 -7.55
CA LEU A 14 49.38 35.91 -8.62
C LEU A 14 50.47 35.07 -9.31
N VAL A 15 50.18 33.81 -9.64
CA VAL A 15 50.67 33.16 -10.88
C VAL A 15 49.58 32.23 -11.40
N VAL A 16 49.34 32.25 -12.72
CA VAL A 16 48.38 31.40 -13.45
C VAL A 16 49.14 30.61 -14.53
N TRP A 17 48.78 29.33 -14.72
CA TRP A 17 48.93 28.44 -15.91
C TRP A 17 49.15 26.98 -15.45
N ALA A 18 48.78 25.90 -16.16
CA ALA A 18 47.77 25.63 -17.19
C ALA A 18 47.69 24.09 -17.44
N ALA A 19 46.56 23.60 -17.98
CA ALA A 19 46.38 22.36 -18.78
C ALA A 19 46.68 20.94 -18.20
N LEU A 20 45.59 20.19 -17.93
CA LEU A 20 45.22 18.83 -18.42
C LEU A 20 46.13 17.58 -18.21
N PRO A 21 45.58 16.34 -18.30
CA PRO A 21 46.02 15.20 -17.47
C PRO A 21 46.88 14.13 -18.19
N CYS A 22 47.46 13.21 -17.41
CA CYS A 22 48.04 11.94 -17.88
C CYS A 22 47.88 10.79 -16.86
N HIS A 23 47.95 9.55 -17.37
CA HIS A 23 47.70 8.28 -16.65
C HIS A 23 48.70 7.94 -15.52
N GLY A 24 48.32 6.99 -14.64
CA GLY A 24 49.19 6.42 -13.62
C GLY A 24 48.61 5.18 -12.91
N ASP A 25 48.66 4.03 -13.60
CA ASP A 25 48.18 2.71 -13.14
C ASP A 25 49.03 2.12 -11.99
N VAL A 26 48.39 1.45 -11.00
CA VAL A 26 49.08 0.64 -9.96
C VAL A 26 48.33 -0.68 -9.67
N HIS A 27 48.72 -1.71 -10.41
CA HIS A 27 48.72 -3.13 -10.03
C HIS A 27 49.09 -3.37 -8.53
N ARG A 28 48.67 -4.41 -7.80
CA ARG A 28 48.52 -5.87 -8.07
C ARG A 28 47.98 -6.53 -6.77
N LYS A 29 47.50 -7.78 -6.67
CA LYS A 29 47.56 -9.02 -7.49
C LYS A 29 46.25 -9.82 -7.32
N PHE A 30 45.98 -10.76 -8.23
CA PHE A 30 45.25 -12.01 -7.96
C PHE A 30 46.22 -13.20 -8.10
N VAL A 31 45.95 -14.33 -7.43
CA VAL A 31 46.63 -15.61 -7.66
C VAL A 31 45.70 -16.53 -8.44
N ALA A 32 46.21 -17.13 -9.51
CA ALA A 32 45.47 -18.07 -10.36
C ALA A 32 45.88 -19.52 -10.07
N LEU A 33 44.90 -20.44 -10.17
CA LEU A 33 45.14 -21.86 -10.39
C LEU A 33 44.46 -22.29 -11.69
N ARG A 34 45.26 -22.81 -12.62
CA ARG A 34 44.82 -23.39 -13.91
C ARG A 34 44.43 -24.85 -13.72
N GLN A 35 43.43 -25.32 -14.47
CA GLN A 35 43.52 -26.61 -15.14
C GLN A 35 43.09 -26.52 -16.62
N LYS A 36 43.34 -27.59 -17.37
CA LYS A 36 43.65 -27.55 -18.81
C LYS A 36 42.45 -27.47 -19.74
N SER A 37 42.71 -26.87 -20.91
CA SER A 37 41.88 -26.89 -22.12
C SER A 37 41.87 -28.24 -22.83
N THR A 38 40.76 -28.55 -23.50
CA THR A 38 40.75 -29.13 -24.86
C THR A 38 39.81 -28.30 -25.70
N GLY A 39 40.32 -27.68 -26.77
CA GLY A 39 39.52 -26.83 -27.66
C GLY A 39 39.10 -27.56 -28.93
N THR A 40 37.89 -27.26 -29.41
CA THR A 40 37.47 -27.50 -30.78
C THR A 40 36.91 -26.19 -31.33
N SER A 41 37.48 -25.69 -32.42
CA SER A 41 37.00 -24.50 -33.12
C SER A 41 35.81 -24.87 -34.00
N LEU A 42 34.73 -24.09 -33.93
CA LEU A 42 33.72 -24.02 -34.99
C LEU A 42 33.02 -22.65 -34.97
N SER A 43 33.16 -21.95 -36.11
CA SER A 43 32.31 -20.87 -36.67
C SER A 43 31.35 -20.11 -35.74
N MET A 44 31.54 -18.79 -35.66
CA MET A 44 30.42 -17.88 -35.37
C MET A 44 29.34 -18.04 -36.44
N VAL A 45 28.15 -18.49 -36.03
CA VAL A 45 26.90 -18.26 -36.75
C VAL A 45 26.06 -17.37 -35.85
N GLY A 46 25.58 -16.25 -36.39
CA GLY A 46 24.65 -15.38 -35.69
C GLY A 46 23.33 -16.12 -35.45
N GLY A 47 23.16 -16.67 -34.25
CA GLY A 47 21.88 -17.13 -33.77
C GLY A 47 21.16 -15.98 -33.09
N SER A 48 20.17 -15.40 -33.76
CA SER A 48 19.11 -14.66 -33.07
C SER A 48 18.47 -15.64 -32.09
N ASN A 49 18.82 -15.54 -30.80
CA ASN A 49 18.28 -16.45 -29.80
C ASN A 49 16.87 -15.99 -29.41
N SER A 50 15.96 -16.11 -30.37
CA SER A 50 14.52 -16.03 -30.17
C SER A 50 14.06 -17.30 -29.43
N SER A 51 14.53 -17.47 -28.20
CA SER A 51 13.71 -18.11 -27.20
C SER A 51 12.50 -17.22 -27.03
N SER A 52 11.40 -17.56 -27.69
CA SER A 52 10.08 -17.07 -27.34
C SER A 52 9.81 -17.53 -25.91
N SER A 53 10.28 -16.75 -24.93
CA SER A 53 9.98 -16.96 -23.53
C SER A 53 8.47 -16.92 -23.43
N ASN A 54 7.87 -18.04 -23.05
CA ASN A 54 6.42 -18.18 -22.99
C ASN A 54 5.93 -17.43 -21.74
N SER A 55 5.94 -16.11 -21.85
CA SER A 55 5.70 -15.12 -20.80
C SER A 55 4.50 -14.28 -21.19
N THR A 56 3.72 -13.86 -20.21
CA THR A 56 2.63 -12.89 -20.43
C THR A 56 2.83 -11.68 -19.56
N TYR A 57 2.23 -10.57 -19.97
CA TYR A 57 2.10 -9.38 -19.14
C TYR A 57 0.74 -9.40 -18.42
N ALA A 58 0.58 -8.50 -17.45
CA ALA A 58 -0.71 -8.12 -16.88
C ALA A 58 -0.67 -6.62 -16.55
N VAL A 59 -1.77 -5.92 -16.80
CA VAL A 59 -1.92 -4.48 -16.55
C VAL A 59 -2.98 -4.28 -15.48
N ILE A 60 -2.60 -3.78 -14.31
CA ILE A 60 -3.51 -3.54 -13.19
C ILE A 60 -3.57 -2.04 -12.87
N LEU A 61 -4.78 -1.51 -12.77
CA LEU A 61 -5.08 -0.13 -12.40
C LEU A 61 -5.68 -0.09 -11.00
N ASP A 62 -5.02 0.58 -10.06
CA ASP A 62 -5.55 0.86 -8.73
C ASP A 62 -6.23 2.22 -8.69
N GLY A 63 -7.56 2.21 -8.56
CA GLY A 63 -8.41 3.39 -8.45
C GLY A 63 -8.58 3.86 -7.02
N GLY A 64 -7.47 4.29 -6.39
CA GLY A 64 -7.44 4.82 -5.03
C GLY A 64 -8.11 6.20 -4.87
N SER A 65 -8.47 6.56 -3.64
CA SER A 65 -9.13 7.83 -3.30
C SER A 65 -8.28 9.07 -3.64
N THR A 66 -6.97 9.01 -3.42
CA THR A 66 -6.04 10.14 -3.61
C THR A 66 -5.29 10.12 -4.96
N GLY A 67 -5.56 9.14 -5.82
CA GLY A 67 -4.90 9.02 -7.12
C GLY A 67 -5.04 7.61 -7.71
N THR A 68 -4.97 7.54 -9.03
CA THR A 68 -5.01 6.28 -9.79
C THR A 68 -3.59 5.84 -10.14
N ARG A 69 -3.26 4.56 -9.92
CA ARG A 69 -1.96 3.96 -10.23
C ARG A 69 -2.11 2.94 -11.34
N ILE A 70 -1.07 2.76 -12.15
CA ILE A 70 -0.95 1.64 -13.09
C ILE A 70 0.30 0.83 -12.77
N HIS A 71 0.11 -0.49 -12.78
CA HIS A 71 1.11 -1.50 -12.51
C HIS A 71 1.15 -2.42 -13.74
N VAL A 72 2.33 -2.62 -14.32
CA VAL A 72 2.54 -3.63 -15.36
C VAL A 72 3.51 -4.66 -14.83
N PHE A 73 3.06 -5.91 -14.80
CA PHE A 73 3.87 -7.06 -14.41
C PHE A 73 4.09 -7.97 -15.60
N ARG A 74 5.13 -8.81 -15.53
CA ARG A 74 5.41 -9.85 -16.51
C ARG A 74 5.74 -11.15 -15.81
N PHE A 75 5.15 -12.25 -16.27
CA PHE A 75 5.28 -13.57 -15.66
C PHE A 75 5.74 -14.63 -16.65
N ASN A 76 6.53 -15.59 -16.20
CA ASN A 76 6.78 -16.85 -16.92
C ASN A 76 5.64 -17.87 -16.66
N GLN A 77 5.61 -19.00 -17.39
CA GLN A 77 4.56 -20.04 -17.24
C GLN A 77 4.38 -20.64 -15.84
N SER A 78 5.34 -20.43 -14.93
CA SER A 78 5.28 -20.88 -13.53
C SER A 78 4.81 -19.76 -12.58
N LEU A 79 4.30 -18.65 -13.11
CA LEU A 79 3.95 -17.42 -12.39
C LEU A 79 5.11 -16.78 -11.62
N GLN A 80 6.36 -17.01 -12.02
CA GLN A 80 7.48 -16.22 -11.50
C GLN A 80 7.55 -14.91 -12.27
N LEU A 81 7.78 -13.80 -11.57
CA LEU A 81 8.02 -12.50 -12.18
C LEU A 81 9.24 -12.56 -13.11
N VAL A 82 9.20 -11.76 -14.17
CA VAL A 82 10.24 -11.64 -15.20
C VAL A 82 10.49 -10.15 -15.40
N ASN A 83 11.76 -9.76 -15.52
CA ASN A 83 12.09 -8.35 -15.63
C ASN A 83 11.38 -7.64 -16.79
N ILE A 84 10.98 -6.42 -16.49
CA ILE A 84 10.60 -5.35 -17.40
C ILE A 84 11.70 -4.29 -17.23
N ASP A 85 12.54 -4.16 -18.25
CA ASP A 85 13.78 -3.38 -18.21
C ASP A 85 14.63 -3.69 -16.97
N ASP A 86 14.81 -2.72 -16.07
CA ASP A 86 15.68 -2.81 -14.89
C ASP A 86 14.95 -3.30 -13.60
N GLY A 87 13.66 -3.62 -13.66
CA GLY A 87 12.85 -4.06 -12.50
C GLY A 87 11.86 -5.20 -12.82
N PHE A 88 10.99 -5.57 -11.88
CA PHE A 88 9.93 -6.57 -12.08
C PHE A 88 8.52 -5.98 -12.28
N GLU A 89 8.40 -4.67 -12.11
CA GLU A 89 7.16 -3.91 -12.15
C GLU A 89 7.43 -2.58 -12.87
N TYR A 90 6.55 -2.19 -13.79
CA TYR A 90 6.46 -0.79 -14.23
C TYR A 90 5.32 -0.11 -13.47
N TYR A 91 5.63 0.99 -12.80
CA TYR A 91 4.69 1.76 -11.97
C TYR A 91 4.53 3.18 -12.48
N TYR A 92 3.30 3.71 -12.49
CA TYR A 92 3.05 5.14 -12.67
C TYR A 92 1.78 5.59 -11.95
N LYS A 93 1.75 6.79 -11.39
CA LYS A 93 0.58 7.37 -10.69
C LYS A 93 0.13 8.70 -11.32
N VAL A 94 -1.18 8.93 -11.33
CA VAL A 94 -1.80 10.24 -11.60
C VAL A 94 -2.67 10.67 -10.41
N THR A 95 -2.95 11.97 -10.34
CA THR A 95 -3.77 12.62 -9.31
C THR A 95 -4.67 13.66 -9.97
N PRO A 96 -5.92 13.88 -9.51
CA PRO A 96 -6.56 13.27 -8.33
C PRO A 96 -7.03 11.82 -8.59
N GLY A 97 -7.65 11.20 -7.57
CA GLY A 97 -8.24 9.86 -7.68
C GLY A 97 -9.58 9.85 -8.42
N LEU A 98 -10.05 8.68 -8.81
CA LEU A 98 -11.30 8.52 -9.59
C LEU A 98 -12.52 9.15 -8.92
N SER A 99 -12.57 9.16 -7.58
CA SER A 99 -13.70 9.74 -6.83
C SER A 99 -13.83 11.26 -6.97
N SER A 100 -12.75 11.97 -7.28
CA SER A 100 -12.78 13.42 -7.54
C SER A 100 -13.45 13.80 -8.87
N TYR A 101 -13.84 12.82 -9.68
CA TYR A 101 -14.52 13.00 -10.96
C TYR A 101 -16.01 12.65 -10.88
N ALA A 102 -16.63 12.71 -9.69
CA ALA A 102 -18.04 12.38 -9.46
C ALA A 102 -19.02 13.07 -10.43
N ASP A 103 -18.75 14.33 -10.79
CA ASP A 103 -19.53 15.13 -11.75
C ASP A 103 -18.93 15.18 -13.17
N ASN A 104 -17.84 14.44 -13.45
CA ASN A 104 -17.15 14.42 -14.74
C ASN A 104 -16.59 13.02 -15.11
N PRO A 105 -17.46 12.02 -15.39
CA PRO A 105 -17.05 10.65 -15.75
C PRO A 105 -16.05 10.58 -16.92
N GLU A 106 -16.22 11.43 -17.94
CA GLU A 106 -15.33 11.50 -19.09
C GLU A 106 -13.91 11.93 -18.70
N GLY A 107 -13.76 12.84 -17.73
CA GLY A 107 -12.46 13.20 -17.16
C GLY A 107 -11.79 12.06 -16.38
N ALA A 108 -12.58 11.19 -15.74
CA ALA A 108 -12.06 9.98 -15.10
C ALA A 108 -11.49 9.01 -16.16
N ALA A 109 -12.21 8.84 -17.27
CA ALA A 109 -11.76 8.02 -18.39
C ALA A 109 -10.50 8.58 -19.07
N GLU A 110 -10.39 9.90 -19.29
CA GLU A 110 -9.18 10.55 -19.83
C GLU A 110 -7.96 10.36 -18.90
N SER A 111 -8.17 10.43 -17.59
CA SER A 111 -7.14 10.14 -16.57
C SER A 111 -6.63 8.69 -16.66
N VAL A 112 -7.54 7.72 -16.81
CA VAL A 112 -7.17 6.29 -17.04
C VAL A 112 -6.47 6.09 -18.39
N MET A 113 -6.92 6.73 -19.47
CA MET A 113 -6.25 6.62 -20.77
C MET A 113 -4.82 7.16 -20.75
N THR A 114 -4.55 8.19 -19.95
CA THR A 114 -3.18 8.72 -19.73
C THR A 114 -2.26 7.67 -19.12
N LEU A 115 -2.78 6.83 -18.22
CA LEU A 115 -2.04 5.70 -17.65
C LEU A 115 -1.86 4.56 -18.67
N LEU A 116 -2.91 4.21 -19.43
CA LEU A 116 -2.85 3.12 -20.40
C LEU A 116 -1.85 3.38 -21.53
N ALA A 117 -1.74 4.62 -22.02
CA ALA A 117 -0.71 5.02 -22.96
C ALA A 117 0.73 4.80 -22.42
N LYS A 118 0.93 4.76 -21.09
CA LYS A 118 2.20 4.35 -20.48
C LYS A 118 2.39 2.84 -20.54
N ALA A 119 1.38 2.04 -20.16
CA ALA A 119 1.46 0.59 -20.25
C ALA A 119 1.68 0.10 -21.69
N GLU A 120 1.04 0.71 -22.68
CA GLU A 120 1.24 0.39 -24.11
C GLU A 120 2.65 0.71 -24.61
N SER A 121 3.36 1.65 -23.96
CA SER A 121 4.78 1.91 -24.27
C SER A 121 5.76 0.90 -23.65
N VAL A 122 5.27 0.04 -22.75
CA VAL A 122 6.05 -0.95 -21.97
C VAL A 122 5.72 -2.39 -22.39
N VAL A 123 4.46 -2.69 -22.70
CA VAL A 123 4.03 -3.99 -23.23
C VAL A 123 4.24 -4.01 -24.75
N PRO A 124 5.10 -4.89 -25.29
CA PRO A 124 5.35 -4.94 -26.73
C PRO A 124 4.08 -5.26 -27.52
N GLU A 125 3.96 -4.69 -28.72
CA GLU A 125 2.75 -4.73 -29.57
C GLU A 125 2.20 -6.15 -29.75
N GLU A 126 3.07 -7.15 -29.91
CA GLU A 126 2.68 -8.55 -30.07
C GLU A 126 2.05 -9.20 -28.82
N TYR A 127 2.24 -8.62 -27.62
CA TYR A 127 1.64 -9.09 -26.37
C TYR A 127 0.38 -8.32 -25.96
N GLN A 128 0.13 -7.12 -26.49
CA GLN A 128 -0.98 -6.27 -26.03
C GLN A 128 -2.33 -6.98 -26.16
N SER A 129 -2.61 -7.58 -27.33
CA SER A 129 -3.84 -8.34 -27.63
C SER A 129 -4.07 -9.63 -26.83
N VAL A 130 -3.12 -10.03 -25.97
CA VAL A 130 -3.23 -11.19 -25.06
C VAL A 130 -2.94 -10.84 -23.60
N THR A 131 -2.74 -9.56 -23.29
CA THR A 131 -2.41 -9.08 -21.96
C THR A 131 -3.70 -8.67 -21.23
N PRO A 132 -4.09 -9.33 -20.12
CA PRO A 132 -5.25 -8.93 -19.34
C PRO A 132 -5.04 -7.55 -18.70
N LEU A 133 -6.09 -6.74 -18.75
CA LEU A 133 -6.23 -5.46 -18.08
C LEU A 133 -7.30 -5.59 -17.00
N ARG A 134 -6.98 -5.13 -15.79
CA ARG A 134 -7.98 -4.92 -14.73
C ARG A 134 -7.88 -3.52 -14.15
N LEU A 135 -9.02 -2.95 -13.76
CA LEU A 135 -9.11 -1.78 -12.88
C LEU A 135 -9.93 -2.14 -11.65
N GLY A 136 -9.32 -1.99 -10.49
CA GLY A 136 -9.98 -2.09 -9.20
C GLY A 136 -10.11 -0.72 -8.56
N ALA A 137 -11.34 -0.19 -8.50
CA ALA A 137 -11.63 1.00 -7.71
C ALA A 137 -11.86 0.62 -6.24
N THR A 138 -11.27 1.38 -5.30
CA THR A 138 -11.30 1.04 -3.88
C THR A 138 -12.27 1.94 -3.10
N ALA A 139 -12.01 2.19 -1.81
CA ALA A 139 -12.95 2.85 -0.91
C ALA A 139 -13.47 4.21 -1.38
N GLY A 140 -12.66 5.00 -2.09
CA GLY A 140 -13.08 6.32 -2.60
C GLY A 140 -14.26 6.25 -3.57
N LEU A 141 -14.34 5.21 -4.42
CA LEU A 141 -15.48 5.01 -5.30
C LEU A 141 -16.64 4.28 -4.60
N ARG A 142 -16.36 3.48 -3.55
CA ARG A 142 -17.40 2.90 -2.67
C ARG A 142 -18.19 3.97 -1.90
N SER A 143 -17.57 5.12 -1.59
CA SER A 143 -18.22 6.22 -0.86
C SER A 143 -19.07 7.15 -1.74
N LEU A 144 -18.96 7.08 -3.07
CA LEU A 144 -19.82 7.87 -3.96
C LEU A 144 -21.26 7.32 -4.00
N SER A 145 -22.19 8.13 -4.49
CA SER A 145 -23.50 7.62 -4.88
C SER A 145 -23.37 6.53 -5.95
N SER A 146 -24.18 5.48 -5.87
CA SER A 146 -24.12 4.35 -6.81
C SER A 146 -24.32 4.76 -8.28
N ASN A 147 -24.99 5.89 -8.52
CA ASN A 147 -25.12 6.46 -9.86
C ASN A 147 -23.79 7.05 -10.36
N ALA A 148 -23.13 7.89 -9.57
CA ALA A 148 -21.85 8.51 -9.95
C ALA A 148 -20.74 7.45 -10.14
N SER A 149 -20.64 6.47 -9.23
CA SER A 149 -19.66 5.39 -9.35
C SER A 149 -19.89 4.52 -10.59
N THR A 150 -21.14 4.25 -10.95
CA THR A 150 -21.49 3.49 -12.16
C THR A 150 -21.14 4.27 -13.42
N LEU A 151 -21.50 5.56 -13.50
CA LEU A 151 -21.20 6.42 -14.64
C LEU A 151 -19.68 6.53 -14.90
N ILE A 152 -18.87 6.67 -13.85
CA ILE A 152 -17.40 6.68 -13.96
C ILE A 152 -16.89 5.36 -14.54
N LEU A 153 -17.33 4.22 -14.03
CA LEU A 153 -16.87 2.91 -14.51
C LEU A 153 -17.33 2.63 -15.93
N ASP A 154 -18.54 3.00 -16.31
CA ASP A 154 -19.06 2.82 -17.67
C ASP A 154 -18.31 3.70 -18.68
N ALA A 155 -18.00 4.96 -18.34
CA ALA A 155 -17.16 5.83 -19.16
C ALA A 155 -15.74 5.25 -19.34
N ILE A 156 -15.15 4.68 -18.29
CA ILE A 156 -13.84 4.01 -18.38
C ILE A 156 -13.94 2.75 -19.25
N ARG A 157 -14.95 1.88 -19.05
CA ARG A 157 -15.17 0.67 -19.86
C ARG A 157 -15.32 1.00 -21.34
N GLU A 158 -16.10 2.04 -21.68
CA GLU A 158 -16.25 2.51 -23.06
C GLU A 158 -14.93 3.04 -23.64
N ALA A 159 -14.18 3.83 -22.87
CA ALA A 159 -12.89 4.37 -23.32
C ALA A 159 -11.85 3.25 -23.53
N VAL A 160 -11.71 2.32 -22.60
CA VAL A 160 -10.81 1.16 -22.69
C VAL A 160 -11.15 0.33 -23.93
N LYS A 161 -12.40 -0.11 -24.05
CA LYS A 161 -12.88 -0.92 -25.17
C LYS A 161 -12.71 -0.26 -26.55
N SER A 162 -12.67 1.07 -26.60
CA SER A 162 -12.56 1.84 -27.85
C SER A 162 -11.13 2.20 -28.23
N ASN A 163 -10.19 2.24 -27.27
CA ASN A 163 -8.88 2.86 -27.48
C ASN A 163 -7.67 1.97 -27.15
N THR A 164 -7.81 0.83 -26.46
CA THR A 164 -6.68 -0.09 -26.21
C THR A 164 -6.90 -1.48 -26.82
N SER A 165 -5.80 -2.21 -27.02
CA SER A 165 -5.81 -3.62 -27.44
C SER A 165 -5.71 -4.60 -26.27
N PHE A 166 -5.55 -4.13 -25.03
CA PHE A 166 -5.52 -4.99 -23.85
C PHE A 166 -6.85 -5.74 -23.63
N VAL A 167 -6.77 -6.94 -23.04
CA VAL A 167 -7.90 -7.85 -22.89
C VAL A 167 -8.70 -7.52 -21.63
N VAL A 168 -10.00 -7.32 -21.81
CA VAL A 168 -11.00 -7.19 -20.74
C VAL A 168 -12.06 -8.25 -21.02
N GLU A 169 -12.18 -9.27 -20.16
CA GLU A 169 -13.04 -10.44 -20.41
C GLU A 169 -14.49 -10.18 -19.94
N SER A 170 -14.68 -9.42 -18.85
CA SER A 170 -16.00 -8.98 -18.39
C SER A 170 -15.99 -7.56 -17.80
N ASP A 171 -17.17 -7.02 -17.54
CA ASP A 171 -17.34 -5.75 -16.81
C ASP A 171 -16.81 -5.82 -15.36
N ASP A 172 -16.54 -7.02 -14.82
CA ASP A 172 -15.95 -7.23 -13.49
C ASP A 172 -14.43 -7.00 -13.47
N ASP A 173 -13.75 -7.06 -14.64
CA ASP A 173 -12.34 -6.68 -14.75
C ASP A 173 -12.15 -5.16 -14.57
N ILE A 174 -13.18 -4.33 -14.80
CA ILE A 174 -13.18 -2.88 -14.53
C ILE A 174 -14.31 -2.59 -13.55
N ALA A 175 -14.04 -2.70 -12.25
CA ALA A 175 -15.07 -2.70 -11.22
C ALA A 175 -14.62 -2.03 -9.91
N ILE A 176 -15.57 -1.81 -9.00
CA ILE A 176 -15.26 -1.55 -7.60
C ILE A 176 -14.89 -2.88 -6.95
N LEU A 177 -13.66 -3.00 -6.42
CA LEU A 177 -13.31 -4.16 -5.61
C LEU A 177 -14.13 -4.14 -4.32
N SER A 178 -14.59 -5.30 -3.86
CA SER A 178 -14.98 -5.44 -2.45
C SER A 178 -13.76 -5.21 -1.55
N GLY A 179 -13.98 -4.74 -0.32
CA GLY A 179 -12.87 -4.57 0.64
C GLY A 179 -12.21 -5.90 1.01
N ASN A 180 -12.94 -7.02 0.89
CA ASN A 180 -12.36 -8.34 1.08
C ASN A 180 -11.45 -8.78 -0.08
N GLN A 181 -11.73 -8.37 -1.33
CA GLN A 181 -10.81 -8.57 -2.45
C GLN A 181 -9.50 -7.82 -2.24
N GLU A 182 -9.58 -6.53 -1.89
CA GLU A 182 -8.43 -5.68 -1.56
C GLU A 182 -7.53 -6.36 -0.49
N GLY A 183 -8.14 -6.83 0.62
CA GLY A 183 -7.43 -7.54 1.68
C GLY A 183 -6.79 -8.87 1.28
N TYR A 184 -7.51 -9.77 0.60
CA TYR A 184 -6.93 -11.07 0.23
C TYR A 184 -5.92 -10.97 -0.91
N TYR A 185 -6.07 -10.01 -1.83
CA TYR A 185 -5.07 -9.77 -2.87
C TYR A 185 -3.77 -9.23 -2.28
N LEU A 186 -3.82 -8.32 -1.29
CA LEU A 186 -2.61 -7.92 -0.56
C LEU A 186 -1.98 -9.13 0.16
N TRP A 187 -2.78 -9.99 0.79
CA TRP A 187 -2.27 -11.22 1.41
C TRP A 187 -1.54 -12.10 0.39
N VAL A 188 -2.05 -12.22 -0.84
CA VAL A 188 -1.38 -12.91 -1.95
C VAL A 188 -0.08 -12.20 -2.35
N THR A 189 -0.08 -10.87 -2.53
CA THR A 189 1.12 -10.08 -2.85
C THR A 189 2.25 -10.33 -1.83
N VAL A 190 1.96 -10.15 -0.54
CA VAL A 190 2.96 -10.26 0.54
C VAL A 190 3.51 -11.68 0.62
N ASN A 191 2.65 -12.70 0.58
CA ASN A 191 3.08 -14.09 0.66
C ASN A 191 3.77 -14.58 -0.64
N TYR A 192 3.46 -13.99 -1.79
CA TYR A 192 4.16 -14.24 -3.04
C TYR A 192 5.60 -13.71 -2.97
N LEU A 193 5.77 -12.42 -2.66
CA LEU A 193 7.08 -11.76 -2.67
C LEU A 193 8.02 -12.33 -1.60
N LEU A 194 7.48 -12.75 -0.45
CA LEU A 194 8.24 -13.40 0.62
C LEU A 194 8.41 -14.93 0.44
N ASN A 195 8.01 -15.48 -0.72
CA ASN A 195 8.07 -16.91 -1.05
C ASN A 195 7.48 -17.81 0.07
N LYS A 196 6.26 -17.48 0.50
CA LYS A 196 5.47 -18.21 1.51
C LYS A 196 4.32 -19.03 0.91
N LEU A 197 4.00 -18.81 -0.36
CA LEU A 197 3.00 -19.60 -1.08
C LEU A 197 3.47 -21.04 -1.29
N GLY A 198 2.60 -21.99 -0.99
CA GLY A 198 2.90 -23.43 -0.98
C GLY A 198 3.14 -23.98 0.44
N GLU A 199 3.60 -23.16 1.38
CA GLU A 199 3.86 -23.55 2.77
C GLU A 199 2.56 -23.72 3.59
N GLU A 200 2.67 -24.28 4.79
CA GLU A 200 1.56 -24.39 5.75
C GLU A 200 1.01 -23.00 6.13
N TYR A 201 -0.31 -22.92 6.43
CA TYR A 201 -0.96 -21.64 6.76
C TYR A 201 -0.28 -20.91 7.94
N ALA A 202 0.36 -21.65 8.85
CA ALA A 202 1.08 -21.15 10.00
C ALA A 202 2.41 -20.43 9.68
N ASP A 203 2.99 -20.69 8.51
CA ASP A 203 4.24 -20.08 8.05
C ASP A 203 4.03 -18.87 7.12
N THR A 204 2.75 -18.59 6.80
CA THR A 204 2.31 -17.42 6.03
C THR A 204 2.28 -16.15 6.88
N ILE A 205 2.23 -15.01 6.20
CA ILE A 205 2.20 -13.67 6.76
C ILE A 205 0.77 -13.15 6.73
N GLY A 206 0.27 -12.66 7.87
CA GLY A 206 -0.97 -11.91 7.94
C GLY A 206 -0.74 -10.45 7.54
N VAL A 207 -1.74 -9.80 6.97
CA VAL A 207 -1.65 -8.41 6.50
C VAL A 207 -2.76 -7.57 7.08
N ALA A 208 -2.45 -6.30 7.35
CA ALA A 208 -3.45 -5.26 7.53
C ALA A 208 -3.10 -4.06 6.66
N ASP A 209 -4.08 -3.58 5.89
CA ASP A 209 -3.91 -2.44 4.99
C ASP A 209 -4.76 -1.28 5.49
N MET A 210 -4.16 -0.12 5.72
CA MET A 210 -4.91 1.11 5.99
C MET A 210 -4.81 2.04 4.78
N GLY A 211 -5.74 1.84 3.85
CA GLY A 211 -6.09 2.85 2.86
C GLY A 211 -6.81 4.05 3.49
N GLY A 212 -7.22 5.01 2.67
CA GLY A 212 -7.84 6.24 3.17
C GLY A 212 -9.29 6.12 3.60
N GLY A 213 -10.08 5.31 2.89
CA GLY A 213 -11.51 5.12 3.18
C GLY A 213 -11.85 3.86 3.99
N SER A 214 -10.96 2.88 4.06
CA SER A 214 -11.17 1.62 4.79
C SER A 214 -9.87 0.99 5.27
N VAL A 215 -9.94 0.18 6.32
CA VAL A 215 -8.85 -0.71 6.77
C VAL A 215 -9.24 -2.18 6.58
N GLN A 216 -8.32 -2.99 6.08
CA GLN A 216 -8.50 -4.43 5.86
C GLN A 216 -7.65 -5.20 6.86
N MET A 217 -8.11 -6.39 7.27
CA MET A 217 -7.33 -7.40 7.96
C MET A 217 -7.50 -8.72 7.21
N ALA A 218 -6.41 -9.36 6.78
CA ALA A 218 -6.45 -10.63 6.07
C ALA A 218 -5.33 -11.57 6.53
N TYR A 219 -5.67 -12.80 6.93
CA TYR A 219 -4.68 -13.81 7.33
C TYR A 219 -5.21 -15.24 7.15
N ALA A 220 -4.31 -16.21 6.97
CA ALA A 220 -4.71 -17.60 6.78
C ALA A 220 -5.08 -18.28 8.10
N ILE A 221 -6.15 -19.07 8.07
CA ILE A 221 -6.69 -19.85 9.19
C ILE A 221 -6.71 -21.34 8.84
N SER A 222 -6.75 -22.21 9.85
CA SER A 222 -6.88 -23.65 9.65
C SER A 222 -8.24 -24.02 9.05
N GLU A 223 -8.30 -25.15 8.34
CA GLU A 223 -9.55 -25.71 7.80
C GLU A 223 -10.61 -25.92 8.89
N ASP A 224 -10.22 -26.35 10.10
CA ASP A 224 -11.13 -26.50 11.25
C ASP A 224 -11.78 -25.16 11.68
N VAL A 225 -11.00 -24.06 11.71
CA VAL A 225 -11.54 -22.74 12.05
C VAL A 225 -12.43 -22.23 10.91
N ALA A 226 -12.05 -22.45 9.67
CA ALA A 226 -12.84 -22.08 8.49
C ALA A 226 -14.17 -22.84 8.40
N ALA A 227 -14.18 -24.14 8.70
CA ALA A 227 -15.37 -24.99 8.70
C ALA A 227 -16.38 -24.61 9.81
N ASN A 228 -15.92 -23.94 10.87
CA ASN A 228 -16.75 -23.43 11.96
C ASN A 228 -16.92 -21.89 11.90
N ALA A 229 -16.49 -21.24 10.80
CA ALA A 229 -16.60 -19.81 10.64
C ALA A 229 -18.07 -19.38 10.45
N PRO A 230 -18.46 -18.20 10.97
CA PRO A 230 -19.70 -17.56 10.55
C PRO A 230 -19.67 -17.30 9.04
N SER A 231 -20.78 -17.51 8.34
CA SER A 231 -20.80 -17.39 6.88
C SER A 231 -20.61 -15.95 6.38
N TYR A 232 -21.18 -14.97 7.10
CA TYR A 232 -21.23 -13.57 6.67
C TYR A 232 -21.01 -12.61 7.84
N ALA A 233 -20.37 -11.48 7.55
CA ALA A 233 -20.21 -10.34 8.41
C ALA A 233 -21.46 -9.44 8.42
N PRO A 234 -21.59 -8.47 9.36
CA PRO A 234 -22.75 -7.58 9.43
C PRO A 234 -23.02 -6.76 8.16
N ASN A 235 -22.00 -6.52 7.34
CA ASN A 235 -22.12 -5.84 6.04
C ASN A 235 -22.53 -6.77 4.88
N GLY A 236 -22.65 -8.08 5.12
CA GLY A 236 -22.99 -9.10 4.12
C GLY A 236 -21.80 -9.80 3.47
N ASP A 237 -20.56 -9.33 3.67
CA ASP A 237 -19.37 -9.97 3.09
C ASP A 237 -19.07 -11.33 3.75
N ALA A 238 -18.56 -12.29 2.97
CA ALA A 238 -18.11 -13.57 3.51
C ALA A 238 -16.79 -13.40 4.29
N TYR A 239 -16.72 -13.91 5.53
CA TYR A 239 -15.52 -13.81 6.37
C TYR A 239 -14.33 -14.63 5.89
N VAL A 240 -14.56 -15.66 5.07
CA VAL A 240 -13.52 -16.60 4.65
C VAL A 240 -13.51 -16.71 3.14
N THR A 241 -12.39 -16.33 2.53
CA THR A 241 -12.10 -16.58 1.11
C THR A 241 -11.26 -17.84 0.99
N LYS A 242 -11.73 -18.82 0.20
CA LYS A 242 -10.96 -20.02 -0.10
C LYS A 242 -10.16 -19.81 -1.38
N ILE A 243 -8.84 -19.91 -1.29
CA ILE A 243 -7.94 -19.73 -2.43
C ILE A 243 -7.09 -20.98 -2.61
N TYR A 244 -7.08 -21.54 -3.82
CA TYR A 244 -6.07 -22.50 -4.25
C TYR A 244 -4.90 -21.72 -4.86
N LEU A 245 -3.70 -21.86 -4.29
CA LEU A 245 -2.52 -21.10 -4.70
C LEU A 245 -1.24 -21.89 -4.45
N GLY A 246 -0.34 -21.96 -5.45
CA GLY A 246 0.97 -22.62 -5.31
C GLY A 246 0.91 -24.15 -5.16
N GLY A 247 -0.26 -24.77 -5.38
CA GLY A 247 -0.50 -26.19 -5.11
C GLY A 247 -1.20 -26.46 -3.76
N SER A 248 -1.24 -25.47 -2.89
CA SER A 248 -1.87 -25.53 -1.56
C SER A 248 -3.26 -24.86 -1.58
N THR A 249 -4.07 -25.17 -0.57
CA THR A 249 -5.39 -24.55 -0.37
C THR A 249 -5.36 -23.74 0.92
N TYR A 250 -5.60 -22.44 0.81
CA TYR A 250 -5.68 -21.51 1.93
C TYR A 250 -7.12 -21.14 2.21
N HIS A 251 -7.45 -21.05 3.49
CA HIS A 251 -8.65 -20.41 3.98
C HIS A 251 -8.22 -19.08 4.59
N ILE A 252 -8.50 -17.97 3.91
CA ILE A 252 -8.10 -16.65 4.34
C ILE A 252 -9.28 -16.03 5.09
N TYR A 253 -9.13 -15.80 6.39
CA TYR A 253 -10.01 -14.85 7.07
C TYR A 253 -9.73 -13.48 6.47
N VAL A 254 -10.78 -12.77 6.05
CA VAL A 254 -10.66 -11.39 5.60
C VAL A 254 -11.88 -10.57 6.01
N HIS A 255 -11.62 -9.36 6.49
CA HIS A 255 -12.67 -8.36 6.70
C HIS A 255 -12.16 -6.94 6.41
N SER A 256 -13.05 -6.11 5.85
CA SER A 256 -12.80 -4.70 5.56
C SER A 256 -13.74 -3.78 6.33
N TYR A 257 -13.16 -2.94 7.18
CA TYR A 257 -13.88 -1.95 7.97
C TYR A 257 -13.97 -0.64 7.16
N LEU A 258 -15.10 -0.46 6.46
CA LEU A 258 -15.39 0.77 5.71
C LEU A 258 -15.61 1.96 6.66
N ASN A 259 -15.08 3.12 6.29
CA ASN A 259 -14.98 4.35 7.10
C ASN A 259 -13.97 4.29 8.26
N PHE A 260 -13.12 3.25 8.31
CA PHE A 260 -12.00 3.11 9.25
C PHE A 260 -10.63 3.15 8.54
N GLY A 261 -10.55 3.81 7.38
CA GLY A 261 -9.27 4.20 6.78
C GLY A 261 -8.71 5.48 7.41
N LYS A 262 -7.48 5.87 7.05
CA LYS A 262 -6.80 7.05 7.62
C LYS A 262 -7.65 8.32 7.50
N GLU A 263 -7.93 8.78 6.28
CA GLU A 263 -8.68 10.01 6.05
C GLU A 263 -10.13 9.94 6.57
N ALA A 264 -10.79 8.78 6.45
CA ALA A 264 -12.13 8.56 6.98
C ALA A 264 -12.19 8.62 8.51
N SER A 265 -11.17 8.10 9.20
CA SER A 265 -11.09 8.11 10.66
C SER A 265 -10.99 9.53 11.21
N ARG A 266 -10.25 10.43 10.54
CA ARG A 266 -10.17 11.84 10.92
C ARG A 266 -11.54 12.50 10.88
N ALA A 267 -12.28 12.33 9.79
CA ALA A 267 -13.66 12.82 9.66
C ALA A 267 -14.56 12.28 10.79
N ALA A 268 -14.46 10.97 11.08
CA ALA A 268 -15.25 10.35 12.15
C ALA A 268 -14.88 10.90 13.55
N ILE A 269 -13.59 11.12 13.84
CA ILE A 269 -13.10 11.66 15.12
C ILE A 269 -13.53 13.12 15.32
N LEU A 270 -13.46 13.94 14.27
CA LEU A 270 -13.93 15.33 14.30
C LEU A 270 -15.45 15.40 14.51
N ASN A 271 -16.20 14.53 13.82
CA ASN A 271 -17.66 14.44 13.96
C ASN A 271 -18.12 14.10 15.40
N LEU A 272 -17.30 13.41 16.21
CA LEU A 272 -17.63 13.12 17.62
C LEU A 272 -17.67 14.39 18.50
N THR A 273 -16.98 15.46 18.12
CA THR A 273 -17.00 16.76 18.84
C THR A 273 -17.86 17.82 18.18
N GLY A 274 -18.28 17.60 16.92
CA GLY A 274 -18.98 18.60 16.11
C GLY A 274 -18.16 19.89 16.01
N ASP A 275 -18.81 21.04 16.18
CA ASP A 275 -18.18 22.37 16.12
C ASP A 275 -17.37 22.75 17.39
N SER A 276 -17.09 21.79 18.28
CA SER A 276 -16.31 22.02 19.50
C SER A 276 -14.81 21.76 19.27
N GLU A 277 -13.96 22.35 20.11
CA GLU A 277 -12.53 22.02 20.17
C GLU A 277 -12.33 20.49 20.31
N ASN A 278 -11.47 19.90 19.49
CA ASN A 278 -11.23 18.46 19.45
C ASN A 278 -9.88 18.10 20.11
N PRO A 279 -9.85 17.24 21.14
CA PRO A 279 -8.63 16.95 21.90
C PRO A 279 -7.54 16.21 21.11
N CYS A 280 -7.86 15.69 19.93
CA CYS A 280 -6.92 15.03 19.01
C CYS A 280 -6.24 15.99 18.02
N VAL A 281 -6.79 17.19 17.82
CA VAL A 281 -6.18 18.22 16.96
C VAL A 281 -5.14 18.99 17.77
N LEU A 282 -4.01 19.33 17.17
CA LEU A 282 -2.92 20.02 17.86
C LEU A 282 -3.31 21.45 18.31
N THR A 283 -3.04 21.78 19.57
CA THR A 283 -3.25 23.13 20.12
C THR A 283 -2.49 24.18 19.31
N GLY A 284 -3.21 25.25 18.95
CA GLY A 284 -2.72 26.30 18.06
C GLY A 284 -3.20 26.17 16.62
N PHE A 285 -3.63 24.97 16.19
CA PHE A 285 -4.30 24.80 14.90
C PHE A 285 -5.79 25.15 15.00
N ASN A 286 -6.28 25.89 14.00
CA ASN A 286 -7.69 26.18 13.82
C ASN A 286 -7.99 26.30 12.33
N GLY A 287 -8.72 25.33 11.79
CA GLY A 287 -9.12 25.27 10.39
C GLY A 287 -10.26 24.29 10.19
N THR A 288 -10.37 23.76 8.97
CA THR A 288 -11.36 22.75 8.59
C THR A 288 -10.68 21.56 7.94
N TYR A 289 -11.40 20.44 7.92
CA TYR A 289 -11.01 19.20 7.25
C TYR A 289 -12.11 18.79 6.28
N GLU A 290 -11.81 18.64 5.00
CA GLU A 290 -12.76 18.18 3.99
C GLU A 290 -12.61 16.66 3.80
N TYR A 291 -13.73 15.92 3.83
CA TYR A 291 -13.76 14.50 3.48
C TYR A 291 -15.07 14.14 2.77
N GLY A 292 -14.96 13.77 1.49
CA GLY A 292 -16.11 13.73 0.58
C GLY A 292 -16.69 15.14 0.41
N ASP A 293 -18.01 15.25 0.34
CA ASP A 293 -18.73 16.53 0.21
C ASP A 293 -19.02 17.21 1.56
N VAL A 294 -18.25 16.89 2.62
CA VAL A 294 -18.48 17.36 3.99
C VAL A 294 -17.23 18.04 4.56
N GLU A 295 -17.42 19.27 5.03
CA GLU A 295 -16.43 20.04 5.80
C GLU A 295 -16.65 19.80 7.30
N TYR A 296 -15.57 19.51 8.03
CA TYR A 296 -15.54 19.28 9.48
C TYR A 296 -14.71 20.36 10.17
N THR A 297 -15.21 20.91 11.28
CA THR A 297 -14.46 21.83 12.14
C THR A 297 -13.23 21.13 12.73
N ALA A 298 -12.03 21.65 12.48
CA ALA A 298 -10.76 21.09 12.93
C ALA A 298 -9.99 22.11 13.79
N SER A 299 -10.34 22.18 15.08
CA SER A 299 -9.77 23.14 16.04
C SER A 299 -9.17 22.42 17.24
N GLY A 300 -7.89 22.67 17.53
CA GLY A 300 -7.24 22.14 18.73
C GLY A 300 -7.64 22.93 20.00
N PRO A 301 -7.60 22.30 21.18
CA PRO A 301 -8.10 22.93 22.41
C PRO A 301 -7.19 24.07 22.89
N ALA A 302 -7.79 25.10 23.49
CA ALA A 302 -7.09 26.35 23.85
C ALA A 302 -5.94 26.19 24.87
N ASN A 303 -5.95 25.12 25.69
CA ASN A 303 -4.92 24.86 26.70
C ASN A 303 -3.81 23.95 26.17
N ARG A 304 -4.15 22.69 25.87
CA ARG A 304 -3.27 21.67 25.29
C ARG A 304 -4.13 20.49 24.81
N SER A 305 -3.76 19.88 23.69
CA SER A 305 -4.21 18.54 23.30
C SER A 305 -3.85 17.52 24.38
N SER A 306 -4.49 16.36 24.38
CA SER A 306 -4.27 15.35 25.42
C SER A 306 -4.40 13.95 24.85
N TYR A 307 -3.37 13.11 25.05
CA TYR A 307 -3.40 11.70 24.65
C TYR A 307 -4.58 10.97 25.30
N GLU A 308 -4.85 11.22 26.59
CA GLU A 308 -5.92 10.54 27.33
C GLU A 308 -7.30 10.98 26.83
N GLU A 309 -7.52 12.27 26.63
CA GLU A 309 -8.81 12.79 26.12
C GLU A 309 -9.03 12.40 24.66
N CYS A 310 -7.99 12.52 23.82
CA CYS A 310 -8.05 12.06 22.43
C CYS A 310 -8.35 10.55 22.35
N ARG A 311 -7.66 9.70 23.14
CA ARG A 311 -7.92 8.26 23.12
C ARG A 311 -9.31 7.92 23.65
N ASN A 312 -9.80 8.62 24.66
CA ASN A 312 -11.19 8.47 25.12
C ASN A 312 -12.20 8.87 24.02
N THR A 313 -11.92 9.91 23.23
CA THR A 313 -12.73 10.26 22.05
C THR A 313 -12.68 9.17 20.99
N VAL A 314 -11.48 8.74 20.59
CA VAL A 314 -11.25 7.68 19.57
C VAL A 314 -11.91 6.35 19.96
N LEU A 315 -11.88 5.96 21.23
CA LEU A 315 -12.55 4.74 21.71
C LEU A 315 -14.07 4.74 21.44
N ASN A 316 -14.72 5.91 21.32
CA ASN A 316 -16.14 5.99 21.00
C ASN A 316 -16.47 5.70 19.51
N LEU A 317 -15.47 5.60 18.63
CA LEU A 317 -15.67 5.13 17.25
C LEU A 317 -15.99 3.63 17.19
N PHE A 318 -15.50 2.89 18.17
CA PHE A 318 -15.54 1.42 18.17
C PHE A 318 -16.69 0.94 19.05
N ASP A 319 -17.70 0.32 18.43
CA ASP A 319 -18.80 -0.28 19.19
C ASP A 319 -18.37 -1.61 19.84
N PHE A 320 -17.75 -1.51 21.01
CA PHE A 320 -17.43 -2.65 21.87
C PHE A 320 -18.65 -3.22 22.61
N ASN A 321 -19.82 -2.56 22.54
CA ASN A 321 -21.02 -2.95 23.28
C ASN A 321 -21.94 -3.88 22.47
N THR A 322 -21.86 -3.88 21.14
CA THR A 322 -22.59 -4.85 20.32
C THR A 322 -22.22 -6.28 20.74
N THR A 323 -23.25 -7.05 21.09
CA THR A 323 -23.12 -8.45 21.52
C THR A 323 -22.44 -9.28 20.44
N CYS A 324 -21.25 -9.82 20.74
CA CYS A 324 -20.56 -10.76 19.88
C CYS A 324 -21.41 -12.04 19.73
N ALA A 325 -21.93 -12.30 18.54
CA ALA A 325 -22.67 -13.52 18.21
C ALA A 325 -21.74 -14.75 17.97
N HIS A 326 -20.44 -14.55 18.18
CA HIS A 326 -19.37 -15.47 17.83
C HIS A 326 -18.45 -15.67 19.04
N LYS A 327 -17.40 -16.49 18.91
CA LYS A 327 -16.51 -16.81 20.05
C LYS A 327 -15.76 -15.57 20.57
N ASN A 328 -15.14 -14.83 19.65
CA ASN A 328 -14.42 -13.58 19.88
C ASN A 328 -14.78 -12.62 18.74
N CYS A 329 -14.88 -11.32 19.03
CA CYS A 329 -15.12 -10.28 18.05
C CYS A 329 -14.10 -9.16 18.22
N THR A 330 -13.94 -8.31 17.21
CA THR A 330 -13.23 -7.03 17.29
C THR A 330 -14.17 -5.97 17.87
N PHE A 331 -14.85 -5.22 17.01
CA PHE A 331 -15.90 -4.25 17.37
C PHE A 331 -17.10 -4.40 16.43
N ALA A 332 -18.23 -3.76 16.76
CA ALA A 332 -19.50 -3.84 16.02
C ALA A 332 -20.00 -5.28 15.76
N GLY A 333 -19.64 -6.23 16.64
CA GLY A 333 -19.99 -7.65 16.51
C GLY A 333 -19.24 -8.41 15.40
N VAL A 334 -18.23 -7.81 14.79
CA VAL A 334 -17.42 -8.43 13.72
C VAL A 334 -16.56 -9.56 14.29
N TRP A 335 -16.67 -10.77 13.74
CA TRP A 335 -15.85 -11.92 14.13
C TRP A 335 -14.37 -11.64 13.84
N ASN A 336 -13.49 -11.91 14.79
CA ASN A 336 -12.06 -11.58 14.67
C ASN A 336 -11.24 -12.59 13.85
N GLY A 337 -11.86 -13.62 13.26
CA GLY A 337 -11.21 -14.71 12.51
C GLY A 337 -10.65 -15.86 13.37
N GLY A 338 -10.72 -15.73 14.70
CA GLY A 338 -10.20 -16.74 15.64
C GLY A 338 -8.71 -16.63 15.96
N GLY A 339 -7.95 -15.85 15.18
CA GLY A 339 -6.51 -15.63 15.33
C GLY A 339 -5.67 -16.89 15.07
N GLY A 340 -4.48 -16.92 15.65
CA GLY A 340 -3.58 -18.09 15.62
C GLY A 340 -2.35 -17.89 14.72
N PRO A 341 -1.69 -18.99 14.31
CA PRO A 341 -0.35 -18.95 13.70
C PRO A 341 -0.24 -18.06 12.46
N GLY A 342 -1.21 -18.12 11.53
CA GLY A 342 -1.20 -17.28 10.32
C GLY A 342 -1.38 -15.78 10.57
N GLN A 343 -1.76 -15.38 11.79
CA GLN A 343 -1.79 -13.97 12.23
C GLN A 343 -0.54 -13.58 13.03
N THR A 344 0.36 -14.52 13.39
CA THR A 344 1.46 -14.26 14.35
C THR A 344 2.60 -13.42 13.76
N ASN A 345 2.71 -13.33 12.43
CA ASN A 345 3.60 -12.41 11.75
C ASN A 345 2.75 -11.44 10.93
N LEU A 346 2.64 -10.18 11.36
CA LEU A 346 1.84 -9.15 10.69
C LEU A 346 2.69 -8.16 9.89
N TYR A 347 2.24 -7.91 8.66
CA TYR A 347 2.71 -6.83 7.81
C TYR A 347 1.63 -5.75 7.73
N LEU A 348 1.97 -4.52 8.15
CA LEU A 348 1.07 -3.37 8.20
C LEU A 348 1.40 -2.42 7.05
N ALA A 349 0.52 -2.36 6.06
CA ALA A 349 0.73 -1.64 4.80
C ALA A 349 0.18 -0.21 4.79
N THR A 350 0.54 0.54 3.76
CA THR A 350 0.01 1.88 3.44
C THR A 350 0.12 2.85 4.62
N SER A 351 -0.98 3.34 5.18
CA SER A 351 -0.94 4.42 6.18
C SER A 351 -0.27 4.04 7.50
N PHE A 352 -0.15 2.73 7.79
CA PHE A 352 0.62 2.26 8.95
C PHE A 352 2.12 2.53 8.79
N TYR A 353 2.65 2.35 7.58
CA TYR A 353 4.04 2.62 7.25
C TYR A 353 4.33 4.11 7.18
N TYR A 354 3.53 4.87 6.43
CA TYR A 354 3.77 6.31 6.28
C TYR A 354 3.78 7.00 7.64
N LEU A 355 2.76 6.77 8.48
CA LEU A 355 2.72 7.37 9.81
C LEU A 355 3.90 6.95 10.72
N ALA A 356 4.40 5.72 10.60
CA ALA A 356 5.55 5.27 11.37
C ALA A 356 6.86 5.95 10.95
N VAL A 357 7.01 6.22 9.65
CA VAL A 357 8.13 7.00 9.08
C VAL A 357 8.00 8.47 9.49
N ASP A 358 6.83 9.07 9.30
CA ASP A 358 6.57 10.49 9.57
C ASP A 358 6.73 10.83 11.06
N ALA A 359 6.35 9.90 11.93
CA ALA A 359 6.55 9.97 13.38
C ALA A 359 7.97 9.60 13.86
N GLY A 360 8.87 9.22 12.93
CA GLY A 360 10.30 9.01 13.19
C GLY A 360 10.67 7.73 13.95
N PHE A 361 9.79 6.72 14.00
CA PHE A 361 10.08 5.41 14.62
C PHE A 361 10.25 4.25 13.62
N ALA A 362 9.97 4.47 12.34
CA ALA A 362 10.49 3.67 11.22
C ALA A 362 11.60 4.42 10.46
N ASP A 363 12.44 3.69 9.73
CA ASP A 363 13.57 4.27 8.98
C ASP A 363 13.11 4.78 7.61
N SER A 364 13.10 6.10 7.42
CA SER A 364 12.69 6.75 6.16
C SER A 364 13.51 6.36 4.92
N ASN A 365 14.65 5.69 5.09
CA ASN A 365 15.49 5.18 4.00
C ASN A 365 15.18 3.72 3.63
N LYS A 366 14.18 3.10 4.27
CA LYS A 366 13.78 1.71 4.04
C LYS A 366 12.30 1.58 3.76
N THR A 367 11.96 0.84 2.73
CA THR A 367 10.59 0.48 2.34
C THR A 367 9.86 -0.45 3.33
N SER A 368 10.58 -0.99 4.31
CA SER A 368 10.01 -1.71 5.45
C SER A 368 10.81 -1.51 6.74
N SER A 369 10.15 -1.64 7.88
CA SER A 369 10.77 -1.56 9.21
C SER A 369 10.04 -2.44 10.23
N GLN A 370 10.79 -3.10 11.11
CA GLN A 370 10.21 -3.75 12.29
C GLN A 370 9.98 -2.71 13.39
N VAL A 371 8.76 -2.62 13.87
CA VAL A 371 8.30 -1.70 14.93
C VAL A 371 7.47 -2.47 15.94
N ARG A 372 7.21 -1.90 17.13
CA ARG A 372 6.20 -2.45 18.05
C ARG A 372 4.98 -1.56 18.08
N LEU A 373 3.83 -2.14 18.41
CA LEU A 373 2.59 -1.38 18.52
C LEU A 373 2.68 -0.27 19.57
N ILE A 374 3.41 -0.49 20.68
CA ILE A 374 3.67 0.53 21.71
C ILE A 374 4.42 1.76 21.20
N ASP A 375 5.17 1.65 20.10
CA ASP A 375 5.95 2.78 19.56
C ASP A 375 5.01 3.87 18.98
N TYR A 376 3.86 3.48 18.39
CA TYR A 376 2.77 4.42 18.03
C TYR A 376 2.25 5.19 19.25
N LYS A 377 2.05 4.52 20.40
CA LYS A 377 1.61 5.19 21.64
C LYS A 377 2.66 6.15 22.18
N ILE A 378 3.93 5.79 22.13
CA ILE A 378 5.03 6.65 22.60
C ILE A 378 5.10 7.92 21.74
N ALA A 379 4.98 7.79 20.42
CA ALA A 379 4.89 8.92 19.50
C ALA A 379 3.61 9.75 19.72
N ALA A 380 2.45 9.10 19.93
CA ALA A 380 1.19 9.77 20.25
C ALA A 380 1.29 10.62 21.53
N GLU A 381 1.90 10.06 22.59
CA GLU A 381 2.13 10.76 23.85
C GLU A 381 3.09 11.95 23.72
N LEU A 382 3.93 12.00 22.68
CA LEU A 382 4.74 13.17 22.34
C LEU A 382 3.92 14.18 21.52
N ALA A 383 3.31 13.74 20.42
CA ALA A 383 2.54 14.58 19.50
C ALA A 383 1.37 15.28 20.19
N CYS A 384 0.60 14.57 21.03
CA CYS A 384 -0.51 15.16 21.77
C CYS A 384 -0.06 16.09 22.91
N LYS A 385 1.25 16.24 23.18
CA LYS A 385 1.77 17.20 24.17
C LYS A 385 2.35 18.47 23.54
N SER A 386 2.64 18.48 22.24
CA SER A 386 3.17 19.64 21.52
C SER A 386 2.07 20.57 20.99
N THR A 387 2.41 21.84 20.75
CA THR A 387 1.61 22.73 19.91
C THR A 387 1.79 22.40 18.42
N TYR A 388 0.95 23.00 17.55
CA TYR A 388 1.13 22.93 16.10
C TYR A 388 2.50 23.46 15.64
N GLU A 389 2.94 24.61 16.17
CA GLU A 389 4.26 25.21 15.89
C GLU A 389 5.43 24.32 16.36
N GLU A 390 5.30 23.68 17.53
CA GLU A 390 6.31 22.73 18.02
C GLU A 390 6.37 21.46 17.18
N ALA A 391 5.24 21.02 16.62
CA ALA A 391 5.15 19.80 15.82
C ALA A 391 5.93 19.88 14.50
N GLU A 392 6.05 21.05 13.87
CA GLU A 392 6.88 21.27 12.67
C GLU A 392 8.34 20.82 12.89
N THR A 393 8.86 21.01 14.11
CA THR A 393 10.23 20.63 14.48
C THR A 393 10.33 19.18 14.98
N LEU A 394 9.28 18.67 15.62
CA LEU A 394 9.25 17.30 16.18
C LEU A 394 8.98 16.23 15.12
N PHE A 395 8.18 16.56 14.09
CA PHE A 395 7.76 15.64 13.03
C PHE A 395 8.01 16.25 11.64
N PRO A 396 9.28 16.55 11.29
CA PRO A 396 9.65 17.33 10.11
C PRO A 396 9.46 16.59 8.76
N LEU A 397 8.89 15.38 8.80
CA LEU A 397 8.53 14.58 7.62
C LEU A 397 7.02 14.67 7.30
N ASN A 398 6.19 15.16 8.22
CA ASN A 398 4.78 15.44 7.92
C ASN A 398 4.67 16.62 6.94
N ASP A 399 3.81 16.48 5.93
CA ASP A 399 3.33 17.60 5.13
C ASP A 399 2.48 18.58 5.98
N GLU A 400 2.44 19.85 5.57
CA GLU A 400 1.77 20.94 6.31
C GLU A 400 0.27 20.69 6.52
N ASP A 401 -0.39 20.03 5.56
CA ASP A 401 -1.80 19.68 5.59
C ASP A 401 -2.15 18.49 6.50
N VAL A 402 -1.17 17.66 6.88
CA VAL A 402 -1.36 16.52 7.79
C VAL A 402 -0.87 16.78 9.21
N LEU A 403 0.02 17.76 9.42
CA LEU A 403 0.67 18.05 10.71
C LEU A 403 -0.32 18.31 11.86
N ALA A 404 -1.45 18.98 11.59
CA ALA A 404 -2.49 19.25 12.58
C ALA A 404 -3.12 17.98 13.20
N TYR A 405 -3.00 16.85 12.50
CA TYR A 405 -3.63 15.57 12.83
C TYR A 405 -2.62 14.52 13.35
N THR A 406 -1.34 14.83 13.52
CA THR A 406 -0.32 13.84 13.97
C THR A 406 -0.69 13.18 15.30
N CYS A 407 -1.23 13.93 16.27
CA CYS A 407 -1.77 13.36 17.51
C CYS A 407 -2.95 12.41 17.24
N MET A 408 -3.92 12.86 16.43
CA MET A 408 -5.10 12.09 16.05
C MET A 408 -4.76 10.76 15.40
N ASP A 409 -3.91 10.78 14.35
CA ASP A 409 -3.54 9.61 13.57
C ASP A 409 -2.79 8.57 14.43
N LEU A 410 -1.84 9.02 15.28
CA LEU A 410 -1.06 8.13 16.14
C LEU A 410 -1.91 7.50 17.25
N VAL A 411 -2.83 8.27 17.86
CA VAL A 411 -3.81 7.71 18.81
C VAL A 411 -4.76 6.74 18.10
N TYR A 412 -5.22 7.10 16.90
CA TYR A 412 -6.15 6.27 16.12
C TYR A 412 -5.54 4.92 15.75
N GLN A 413 -4.39 4.90 15.08
CA GLN A 413 -3.76 3.65 14.64
C GLN A 413 -3.37 2.77 15.84
N TYR A 414 -2.87 3.35 16.93
CA TYR A 414 -2.61 2.59 18.16
C TYR A 414 -3.90 1.95 18.73
N THR A 415 -4.98 2.73 18.85
CA THR A 415 -6.24 2.27 19.44
C THR A 415 -6.93 1.23 18.56
N LEU A 416 -6.84 1.38 17.23
CA LEU A 416 -7.32 0.38 16.27
C LEU A 416 -6.56 -0.95 16.42
N LEU A 417 -5.23 -0.92 16.41
CA LEU A 417 -4.41 -2.14 16.45
C LEU A 417 -4.52 -2.86 17.80
N VAL A 418 -4.45 -2.11 18.92
CA VAL A 418 -4.44 -2.70 20.27
C VAL A 418 -5.84 -2.93 20.82
N ASP A 419 -6.70 -1.91 20.86
CA ASP A 419 -8.01 -2.02 21.53
C ASP A 419 -9.07 -2.65 20.60
N ALA A 420 -9.08 -2.28 19.32
CA ALA A 420 -10.11 -2.73 18.37
C ALA A 420 -9.80 -4.11 17.74
N PHE A 421 -8.54 -4.37 17.35
CA PHE A 421 -8.11 -5.66 16.82
C PHE A 421 -7.54 -6.62 17.89
N GLY A 422 -7.24 -6.14 19.10
CA GLY A 422 -6.82 -6.97 20.22
C GLY A 422 -5.38 -7.48 20.17
N LEU A 423 -4.49 -6.80 19.44
CA LEU A 423 -3.07 -7.15 19.33
C LEU A 423 -2.29 -6.73 20.60
N ASP A 424 -1.17 -7.42 20.89
CA ASP A 424 -0.37 -7.10 22.09
C ASP A 424 0.45 -5.82 21.83
N PRO A 425 0.43 -4.79 22.71
CA PRO A 425 1.25 -3.59 22.56
C PRO A 425 2.75 -3.87 22.36
N TRP A 426 3.27 -4.99 22.87
CA TRP A 426 4.67 -5.38 22.78
C TRP A 426 4.98 -6.27 21.56
N GLU A 427 3.98 -6.63 20.76
CA GLU A 427 4.12 -7.38 19.52
C GLU A 427 5.00 -6.62 18.53
N VAL A 428 5.92 -7.34 17.89
CA VAL A 428 6.78 -6.80 16.83
C VAL A 428 6.13 -7.11 15.49
N VAL A 429 5.78 -6.05 14.77
CA VAL A 429 5.15 -6.10 13.44
C VAL A 429 6.09 -5.49 12.41
N THR A 430 5.87 -5.78 11.14
CA THR A 430 6.60 -5.12 10.04
C THR A 430 5.69 -4.07 9.41
N VAL A 431 6.07 -2.79 9.47
CA VAL A 431 5.44 -1.76 8.63
C VAL A 431 6.09 -1.77 7.25
N VAL A 432 5.32 -1.60 6.19
CA VAL A 432 5.79 -1.77 4.81
C VAL A 432 5.09 -0.83 3.80
N SER A 433 5.86 -0.26 2.87
CA SER A 433 5.37 0.30 1.60
C SER A 433 5.71 -0.58 0.41
N GLU A 434 6.87 -1.24 0.42
CA GLU A 434 7.35 -2.11 -0.66
C GLU A 434 8.13 -3.30 -0.09
N ILE A 435 8.15 -4.42 -0.81
CA ILE A 435 8.82 -5.66 -0.40
C ILE A 435 9.98 -6.00 -1.35
N ASP A 436 11.14 -6.31 -0.76
CA ASP A 436 12.32 -6.79 -1.48
C ASP A 436 12.05 -8.13 -2.16
N TYR A 437 12.26 -8.19 -3.48
CA TYR A 437 12.16 -9.40 -4.31
C TYR A 437 13.32 -9.45 -5.31
N GLU A 438 14.15 -10.49 -5.19
CA GLU A 438 15.34 -10.74 -6.04
C GLU A 438 16.32 -9.55 -6.24
N GLY A 439 16.32 -8.57 -5.32
CA GLY A 439 17.17 -7.39 -5.37
C GLY A 439 16.52 -6.14 -5.96
N SER A 440 15.24 -6.21 -6.33
CA SER A 440 14.34 -5.08 -6.57
C SER A 440 13.36 -4.92 -5.41
N SER A 441 12.63 -3.80 -5.37
CA SER A 441 11.55 -3.54 -4.42
C SER A 441 10.25 -3.39 -5.20
N LEU A 442 9.14 -3.97 -4.72
CA LEU A 442 7.82 -3.94 -5.37
C LEU A 442 6.73 -3.47 -4.41
N ASP A 443 5.73 -2.76 -4.93
CA ASP A 443 4.65 -2.14 -4.14
C ASP A 443 3.89 -3.17 -3.27
N ALA A 444 3.76 -2.88 -1.98
CA ALA A 444 3.07 -3.74 -1.02
C ALA A 444 1.56 -3.48 -1.02
N SER A 445 0.95 -3.64 -2.20
CA SER A 445 -0.48 -3.41 -2.45
C SER A 445 -1.17 -4.64 -3.04
N TRP A 446 -2.49 -4.53 -3.24
CA TRP A 446 -3.30 -5.60 -3.83
C TRP A 446 -3.01 -5.85 -5.33
N ALA A 447 -2.31 -4.95 -6.02
CA ALA A 447 -2.16 -4.98 -7.48
C ALA A 447 -1.52 -6.27 -8.00
N LEU A 448 -0.40 -6.71 -7.38
CA LEU A 448 0.28 -7.95 -7.78
C LEU A 448 -0.58 -9.19 -7.55
N GLY A 449 -1.31 -9.28 -6.43
CA GLY A 449 -2.25 -10.37 -6.16
C GLY A 449 -3.35 -10.48 -7.22
N SER A 450 -3.89 -9.35 -7.69
CA SER A 450 -4.86 -9.32 -8.79
C SER A 450 -4.24 -9.74 -10.13
N ALA A 451 -2.99 -9.35 -10.41
CA ALA A 451 -2.25 -9.79 -11.59
C ALA A 451 -1.99 -11.31 -11.61
N ILE A 452 -1.60 -11.88 -10.47
CA ILE A 452 -1.37 -13.32 -10.31
C ILE A 452 -2.67 -14.11 -10.60
N GLU A 453 -3.82 -13.62 -10.12
CA GLU A 453 -5.12 -14.24 -10.42
C GLU A 453 -5.50 -14.09 -11.91
N ALA A 454 -5.40 -12.88 -12.45
CA ALA A 454 -5.72 -12.59 -13.85
C ALA A 454 -4.94 -13.51 -14.80
N VAL A 455 -3.62 -13.61 -14.61
CA VAL A 455 -2.76 -14.50 -15.42
C VAL A 455 -3.07 -15.98 -15.18
N SER A 456 -3.40 -16.38 -13.95
CA SER A 456 -3.81 -17.75 -13.65
C SER A 456 -5.11 -18.18 -14.33
N SER A 457 -5.94 -17.23 -14.76
CA SER A 457 -7.19 -17.49 -15.47
C SER A 457 -7.00 -17.74 -16.98
N LEU A 458 -5.88 -17.30 -17.56
CA LEU A 458 -5.59 -17.43 -18.98
C LEU A 458 -5.46 -18.90 -19.41
N SER A 459 -6.14 -19.28 -20.49
CA SER A 459 -6.13 -20.66 -21.02
C SER A 459 -4.76 -21.20 -21.44
N THR A 460 -3.79 -20.31 -21.67
CA THR A 460 -2.39 -20.62 -22.01
C THR A 460 -1.52 -20.90 -20.79
N PHE A 461 -2.01 -20.60 -19.59
CA PHE A 461 -1.31 -20.78 -18.31
C PHE A 461 -1.85 -21.97 -17.52
N ARG A 462 -1.02 -22.50 -16.64
CA ARG A 462 -1.49 -23.45 -15.63
C ARG A 462 -2.27 -22.66 -14.59
N ARG A 463 -3.51 -23.07 -14.28
CA ARG A 463 -4.35 -22.48 -13.22
C ARG A 463 -3.73 -22.71 -11.84
N LEU A 464 -2.78 -21.84 -11.49
CA LEU A 464 -1.95 -21.90 -10.29
C LEU A 464 -2.55 -21.07 -9.14
N MET A 465 -3.37 -20.06 -9.45
CA MET A 465 -4.31 -19.40 -8.53
C MET A 465 -5.75 -19.63 -8.99
N HIS A 466 -6.67 -19.81 -8.03
CA HIS A 466 -8.09 -19.44 -8.19
C HIS A 466 -8.78 -19.32 -6.83
N VAL A 467 -9.72 -18.38 -6.73
CA VAL A 467 -10.72 -18.34 -5.65
C VAL A 467 -11.80 -19.40 -5.93
N ALA A 468 -12.33 -20.02 -4.89
CA ALA A 468 -13.24 -21.18 -4.94
C ALA A 468 -14.62 -20.92 -4.30
#